data_AF-R0MIC9-F1
#
_entry.id   AF-R0MIC9-F1
#
_cell.length_a   1.000
_cell.length_b   1.000
_cell.length_c   1.000
_cell.angle_alpha   90.00
_cell.angle_beta   90.00
_cell.angle_gamma   90.00
#
_symmetry.space_group_name_H-M   'P 1'
#
loop_
_entity.id
_entity.type
_entity.pdbx_description
1 polymer ?
#
loop_
_entity_poly.entity_id
_entity_poly.type
_entity_poly.pdbx_seq_one_letter_code
_entity_poly.pdbx_strand_id
1 'polypeptide(L)'
;MQDKMIKERKNIFKINKHFILSKGYNKVYQLKNFLRAGKIPYQLKPDDKVEEVYKNATYMYKLRVKDMSVTSFPIGHTKMENDALYDNLKHVFGVIVGALKKGEDNIKNVFLKGAQKTPKKIY
;
A
#
# COMPACT_ATOMS: atom_id res chain seq x y z
N MET A 1 0.88 -36.24 -7.13
CA MET A 1 0.45 -35.54 -5.87
C MET A 1 1.26 -34.26 -5.61
N GLN A 2 2.58 -34.30 -5.82
CA GLN A 2 3.50 -33.18 -5.59
C GLN A 2 3.19 -31.91 -6.42
N ASP A 3 2.77 -32.06 -7.68
CA ASP A 3 2.43 -30.92 -8.55
C ASP A 3 1.20 -30.14 -8.11
N LYS A 4 0.22 -30.82 -7.50
CA LYS A 4 -1.00 -30.17 -6.98
C LYS A 4 -0.65 -29.22 -5.84
N MET A 5 0.21 -29.67 -4.92
CA MET A 5 0.69 -28.83 -3.80
C MET A 5 1.50 -27.63 -4.28
N ILE A 6 2.34 -27.78 -5.32
CA ILE A 6 3.10 -26.66 -5.88
C ILE A 6 2.17 -25.62 -6.50
N LYS A 7 1.12 -26.07 -7.21
CA LYS A 7 0.12 -25.19 -7.83
C LYS A 7 -0.68 -24.41 -6.78
N GLU A 8 -1.13 -25.08 -5.72
CA GLU A 8 -1.83 -24.45 -4.59
C GLU A 8 -0.95 -23.40 -3.90
N ARG A 9 0.33 -23.72 -3.64
CA ARG A 9 1.28 -22.77 -3.04
C ARG A 9 1.46 -21.50 -3.87
N LYS A 10 1.49 -21.61 -5.20
CA LYS A 10 1.56 -20.45 -6.10
C LYS A 10 0.25 -19.66 -6.14
N ASN A 11 -0.89 -20.34 -5.99
CA ASN A 11 -2.20 -19.71 -6.08
C ASN A 11 -2.48 -18.76 -4.91
N ILE A 12 -1.94 -19.07 -3.72
CA ILE A 12 -2.07 -18.23 -2.52
C ILE A 12 -1.57 -16.79 -2.77
N PHE A 13 -0.47 -16.62 -3.51
CA PHE A 13 0.09 -15.31 -3.86
C PHE A 13 -0.76 -14.51 -4.86
N LYS A 14 -1.60 -15.19 -5.64
CA LYS A 14 -2.51 -14.56 -6.61
C LYS A 14 -3.79 -14.07 -5.93
N ILE A 15 -4.37 -14.90 -5.06
CA ILE A 15 -5.65 -14.61 -4.40
C ILE A 15 -5.47 -13.54 -3.32
N ASN A 16 -4.37 -13.59 -2.57
CA ASN A 16 -4.19 -12.73 -1.41
C ASN A 16 -3.38 -11.48 -1.73
N LYS A 17 -3.87 -10.33 -1.27
CA LYS A 17 -3.19 -9.05 -1.42
C LYS A 17 -2.15 -8.80 -0.33
N HIS A 18 -2.49 -9.14 0.92
CA HIS A 18 -1.68 -8.88 2.10
C HIS A 18 -1.24 -10.19 2.76
N PHE A 19 -0.06 -10.20 3.36
CA PHE A 19 0.52 -11.36 4.02
C PHE A 19 1.04 -10.95 5.40
N ILE A 20 0.57 -11.65 6.43
CA ILE A 20 1.04 -11.48 7.81
C ILE A 20 1.77 -12.76 8.19
N LEU A 21 3.03 -12.63 8.59
CA LEU A 21 3.95 -13.74 8.83
C LEU A 21 4.15 -13.91 10.33
N SER A 22 3.76 -15.07 10.83
CA SER A 22 4.02 -15.50 12.20
C SER A 22 5.44 -16.05 12.37
N LYS A 23 5.86 -16.20 13.62
CA LYS A 23 7.15 -16.82 13.96
C LYS A 23 7.21 -18.24 13.37
N GLY A 24 8.25 -18.52 12.58
CA GLY A 24 8.45 -19.82 11.94
C GLY A 24 7.96 -19.94 10.50
N TYR A 25 7.41 -18.86 9.89
CA TYR A 25 6.98 -18.87 8.49
C TYR A 25 8.05 -19.36 7.50
N ASN A 26 9.33 -19.11 7.81
CA ASN A 26 10.49 -19.49 7.00
C ASN A 26 10.58 -21.00 6.73
N LYS A 27 9.98 -21.84 7.58
CA LYS A 27 9.92 -23.30 7.38
C LYS A 27 9.01 -23.69 6.20
N VAL A 28 8.03 -22.85 5.87
CA VAL A 28 7.04 -23.12 4.82
C VAL A 28 7.32 -22.27 3.57
N TYR A 29 7.59 -20.98 3.76
CA TYR A 29 7.85 -20.03 2.70
C TYR A 29 9.09 -19.20 2.98
N GLN A 30 10.01 -19.15 2.03
CA GLN A 30 11.12 -18.20 2.07
C GLN A 30 10.63 -16.79 1.73
N LEU A 31 11.22 -15.77 2.36
CA LEU A 31 10.89 -14.37 2.10
C LEU A 31 11.00 -14.00 0.61
N LYS A 32 11.96 -14.59 -0.11
CA LYS A 32 12.17 -14.41 -1.55
C LYS A 32 10.92 -14.72 -2.39
N ASN A 33 10.07 -15.64 -1.95
CA ASN A 33 8.85 -16.01 -2.68
C ASN A 33 7.83 -14.86 -2.70
N PHE A 34 7.68 -14.16 -1.57
CA PHE A 34 6.80 -12.99 -1.46
C PHE A 34 7.32 -11.84 -2.31
N LEU A 35 8.62 -11.56 -2.22
CA LEU A 35 9.26 -10.46 -2.96
C LEU A 35 9.21 -10.69 -4.48
N ARG A 36 9.43 -11.92 -4.95
CA ARG A 36 9.26 -12.29 -6.37
C ARG A 36 7.82 -12.12 -6.86
N ALA A 37 6.83 -12.29 -5.98
CA ALA A 37 5.43 -12.01 -6.27
C ALA A 37 5.06 -10.51 -6.14
N GLY A 38 6.04 -9.63 -5.88
CA GLY A 38 5.81 -8.20 -5.67
C GLY A 38 5.05 -7.88 -4.38
N LYS A 39 4.99 -8.82 -3.43
CA LYS A 39 4.29 -8.68 -2.14
C LYS A 39 5.30 -8.39 -1.04
N ILE A 40 5.02 -7.38 -0.22
CA ILE A 40 5.82 -7.06 0.95
C ILE A 40 5.04 -7.55 2.18
N PRO A 41 5.45 -8.65 2.81
CA PRO A 41 4.74 -9.20 3.96
C PRO A 41 4.98 -8.36 5.23
N TYR A 42 4.03 -8.43 6.16
CA TYR A 42 4.14 -7.92 7.52
C TYR A 42 4.68 -9.02 8.42
N GLN A 43 5.76 -8.76 9.15
CA GLN A 43 6.30 -9.70 10.12
C GLN A 43 5.73 -9.35 11.50
N LEU A 44 5.06 -10.31 12.13
CA LEU A 44 4.57 -10.16 13.50
C LEU A 44 5.76 -10.18 14.46
N LYS A 45 5.87 -9.16 15.30
CA LYS A 45 6.72 -9.20 16.49
C LYS A 45 6.03 -10.01 17.59
N PRO A 46 6.78 -10.50 18.61
CA PRO A 46 6.20 -11.30 19.69
C PRO A 46 5.03 -10.63 20.41
N ASP A 47 5.07 -9.31 20.54
CA ASP A 47 4.08 -8.52 21.30
C ASP A 47 3.00 -7.89 20.41
N ASP A 48 3.06 -8.07 19.09
CA ASP A 48 2.10 -7.46 18.17
C ASP A 48 0.76 -8.20 18.22
N LYS A 49 -0.34 -7.44 18.35
CA LYS A 49 -1.69 -7.99 18.15
C LYS A 49 -1.96 -8.14 16.65
N VAL A 50 -2.32 -9.36 16.24
CA VAL A 50 -2.60 -9.70 14.84
C VAL A 50 -3.67 -8.79 14.23
N GLU A 51 -4.70 -8.44 14.99
CA GLU A 51 -5.80 -7.57 14.57
C GLU A 51 -5.34 -6.16 14.20
N GLU A 52 -4.42 -5.59 14.97
CA GLU A 52 -3.87 -4.26 14.71
C GLU A 52 -3.01 -4.28 13.44
N VAL A 53 -2.16 -5.30 13.30
CA VAL A 53 -1.36 -5.50 12.09
C VAL A 53 -2.25 -5.72 10.86
N TYR A 54 -3.37 -6.43 11.00
CA TYR A 54 -4.33 -6.65 9.94
C TYR A 54 -5.04 -5.35 9.52
N LYS A 55 -5.50 -4.54 10.48
CA LYS A 55 -6.09 -3.22 10.20
C LYS A 55 -5.08 -2.34 9.48
N ASN A 56 -3.85 -2.25 10.00
CA ASN A 56 -2.78 -1.47 9.39
C ASN A 56 -2.48 -1.96 7.97
N ALA A 57 -2.42 -3.27 7.74
CA ALA A 57 -2.17 -3.83 6.42
C ALA A 57 -3.26 -3.48 5.40
N THR A 58 -4.51 -3.36 5.85
CA THR A 58 -5.68 -3.14 5.01
C THR A 58 -5.86 -1.66 4.64
N TYR A 59 -5.62 -0.74 5.57
CA TYR A 59 -5.84 0.69 5.37
C TYR A 59 -4.58 1.46 4.93
N MET A 60 -3.38 0.87 5.07
CA MET A 60 -2.14 1.54 4.70
C MET A 60 -1.84 1.46 3.20
N TYR A 61 -1.51 2.60 2.61
CA TYR A 61 -0.90 2.69 1.29
C TYR A 61 0.60 3.03 1.40
N LYS A 62 1.45 2.26 0.71
CA LYS A 62 2.90 2.53 0.67
C LYS A 62 3.22 3.47 -0.49
N LEU A 63 3.48 4.75 -0.17
CA LEU A 63 3.97 5.73 -1.14
C LEU A 63 5.38 5.34 -1.61
N ARG A 64 5.57 5.26 -2.93
CA ARG A 64 6.91 5.11 -3.52
C ARG A 64 7.21 6.33 -4.36
N VAL A 65 8.08 7.19 -3.84
CA VAL A 65 8.66 8.29 -4.61
C VAL A 65 9.72 7.68 -5.53
N LYS A 66 9.55 7.85 -6.85
CA LYS A 66 10.58 7.53 -7.84
C LYS A 66 11.38 8.81 -8.11
N ASP A 67 12.49 8.69 -8.85
CA ASP A 67 13.35 9.83 -9.21
C ASP A 67 12.64 10.91 -10.06
N MET A 68 11.41 10.65 -10.49
CA MET A 68 10.58 11.64 -11.17
C MET A 68 9.91 12.58 -10.16
N SER A 69 9.90 13.87 -10.48
CA SER A 69 9.27 14.95 -9.71
C SER A 69 7.74 14.88 -9.60
N VAL A 70 7.14 13.76 -10.01
CA VAL A 70 5.70 13.50 -9.97
C VAL A 70 5.46 12.19 -9.23
N THR A 71 4.74 12.29 -8.11
CA THR A 71 4.28 11.12 -7.35
C THR A 71 2.76 11.05 -7.44
N SER A 72 2.23 9.89 -7.82
CA SER A 72 0.79 9.63 -7.87
C SER A 72 0.42 8.49 -6.93
N PHE A 73 -0.72 8.63 -6.27
CA PHE A 73 -1.27 7.65 -5.35
C PHE A 73 -2.79 7.70 -5.36
N PRO A 74 -3.47 6.55 -5.14
CA PRO A 74 -4.92 6.52 -4.98
C PRO A 74 -5.31 6.98 -3.58
N ILE A 75 -6.27 7.90 -3.49
CA ILE A 75 -6.89 8.32 -2.22
C ILE A 75 -8.18 7.54 -1.88
N GLY A 76 -8.70 6.76 -2.83
CA GLY A 76 -9.95 6.02 -2.69
C GLY A 76 -10.57 5.63 -4.02
N HIS A 77 -11.87 5.37 -4.02
CA HIS A 77 -12.65 5.05 -5.21
C HIS A 77 -13.92 5.91 -5.30
N THR A 78 -14.52 5.98 -6.49
CA THR A 78 -15.70 6.84 -6.76
C THR A 78 -16.95 6.50 -5.96
N LYS A 79 -17.03 5.30 -5.37
CA LYS A 79 -18.12 4.91 -4.46
C LYS A 79 -17.90 5.29 -2.99
N MET A 80 -16.81 6.00 -2.66
CA MET A 80 -16.59 6.50 -1.30
C MET A 80 -17.28 7.85 -1.13
N GLU A 81 -17.71 8.15 0.09
CA GLU A 81 -18.19 9.47 0.45
C GLU A 81 -17.11 10.54 0.28
N ASN A 82 -17.53 11.75 -0.09
CA ASN A 82 -16.61 12.86 -0.34
C ASN A 82 -15.81 13.24 0.90
N ASP A 83 -16.41 13.15 2.09
CA ASP A 83 -15.73 13.47 3.35
C ASP A 83 -14.60 12.49 3.63
N ALA A 84 -14.84 11.19 3.42
CA ALA A 84 -13.80 10.16 3.57
C ALA A 84 -12.66 10.34 2.55
N LEU A 85 -12.98 10.77 1.32
CA LEU A 85 -11.96 11.09 0.31
C LEU A 85 -11.15 12.32 0.70
N TYR A 86 -11.80 13.34 1.27
CA TYR A 86 -11.14 14.55 1.75
C TYR A 86 -10.21 14.25 2.92
N ASP A 87 -10.65 13.44 3.89
CA ASP A 87 -9.82 13.02 5.02
C ASP A 87 -8.59 12.23 4.60
N ASN A 88 -8.75 11.32 3.63
CA ASN A 88 -7.63 10.60 3.04
C ASN A 88 -6.66 11.54 2.32
N LEU A 89 -7.17 12.50 1.55
CA LEU A 89 -6.35 13.50 0.87
C LEU A 89 -5.53 14.32 1.88
N LYS A 90 -6.16 14.81 2.95
CA LYS A 90 -5.53 15.58 4.01
C LYS A 90 -4.42 14.79 4.71
N HIS A 91 -4.67 13.53 5.06
CA HIS A 91 -3.68 12.66 5.67
C HIS A 91 -2.45 12.47 4.77
N VAL A 92 -2.66 12.16 3.49
CA VAL A 92 -1.53 11.92 2.58
C VAL A 92 -0.76 13.22 2.32
N PHE A 93 -1.44 14.35 2.17
CA PHE A 93 -0.79 15.64 1.99
C PHE A 93 0.09 15.99 3.20
N GLY A 94 -0.42 15.79 4.42
CA GLY A 94 0.37 15.98 5.64
C GLY A 94 1.63 15.11 5.70
N VAL A 95 1.54 13.84 5.29
CA VAL A 95 2.70 12.94 5.20
C VAL A 95 3.71 13.41 4.16
N ILE A 96 3.26 13.89 3.00
CA ILE A 96 4.15 14.38 1.93
C ILE A 96 4.87 15.66 2.36
N VAL A 97 4.12 16.63 2.89
CA VAL A 97 4.69 17.89 3.37
C VAL A 97 5.72 17.63 4.48
N GLY A 98 5.41 16.75 5.43
CA GLY A 98 6.34 16.36 6.49
C GLY A 98 7.60 15.64 5.99
N ALA A 99 7.55 14.98 4.83
CA ALA A 99 8.71 14.31 4.23
C ALA A 99 9.61 15.26 3.40
N LEU A 100 9.10 16.43 2.99
CA LEU A 100 9.79 17.37 2.12
C LEU A 100 10.57 18.41 2.95
N LYS A 101 11.85 18.64 2.61
CA LYS A 101 12.72 19.58 3.35
C LYS A 101 12.19 21.02 3.45
N LYS A 102 11.44 21.48 2.44
CA LYS A 102 10.82 22.81 2.41
C LYS A 102 9.29 22.73 2.51
N GLY A 103 8.75 21.59 2.95
CA GLY A 103 7.31 21.39 3.08
C GLY A 103 6.54 21.65 1.78
N GLU A 104 5.53 22.51 1.86
CA GLU A 104 4.61 22.85 0.77
C GLU A 104 5.27 23.60 -0.38
N ASP A 105 6.35 24.36 -0.13
CA ASP A 105 7.06 25.11 -1.17
C ASP A 105 7.70 24.21 -2.23
N ASN A 106 7.96 22.94 -1.89
CA ASN A 106 8.45 21.94 -2.82
C ASN A 106 7.35 21.39 -3.76
N ILE A 107 6.08 21.74 -3.54
CA ILE A 107 4.94 21.24 -4.30
C ILE A 107 4.47 22.31 -5.29
N LYS A 108 4.78 22.11 -6.58
CA LYS A 108 4.42 23.09 -7.62
C LYS A 108 2.95 23.03 -8.02
N ASN A 109 2.40 21.82 -8.19
CA ASN A 109 1.03 21.60 -8.62
C ASN A 109 0.50 20.30 -8.02
N VAL A 110 -0.79 20.29 -7.69
CA VAL A 110 -1.52 19.07 -7.28
C VAL A 110 -2.74 18.87 -8.18
N PHE A 111 -2.90 17.65 -8.66
CA PHE A 111 -4.00 17.27 -9.54
C PHE A 111 -4.79 16.10 -8.94
N LEU A 112 -6.11 16.21 -8.97
CA LEU A 112 -7.01 15.11 -8.67
C LEU A 112 -7.53 14.48 -9.97
N LYS A 113 -7.35 13.17 -10.13
CA LYS A 113 -7.75 12.44 -11.33
C LYS A 113 -8.59 11.22 -10.98
N GLY A 114 -9.74 11.07 -11.65
CA GLY A 114 -10.52 9.84 -11.68
C GLY A 114 -10.11 8.92 -12.84
N ALA A 115 -10.52 7.66 -12.82
CA ALA A 115 -10.09 6.65 -13.80
C ALA A 115 -10.30 7.08 -15.27
N GLN A 116 -11.43 7.74 -15.58
CA GLN A 116 -11.82 8.11 -16.94
C GLN A 116 -11.97 9.62 -17.16
N LYS A 117 -11.76 10.45 -16.13
CA LYS A 117 -11.97 11.90 -16.20
C LYS A 117 -10.65 12.65 -16.39
N THR A 118 -10.73 13.84 -16.97
CA THR A 118 -9.61 14.77 -17.04
C THR A 118 -9.18 15.19 -15.62
N PRO A 119 -7.88 15.34 -15.35
CA PRO A 119 -7.41 15.80 -14.05
C PRO A 119 -7.89 17.21 -13.76
N LYS A 120 -8.31 17.47 -12.51
CA LYS A 120 -8.62 18.81 -12.02
C LYS A 120 -7.48 19.29 -11.14
N LYS A 121 -6.96 20.49 -11.41
CA LYS A 121 -5.94 21.13 -10.56
C LYS A 121 -6.59 21.61 -9.27
N ILE A 122 -5.95 21.34 -8.12
CA ILE A 122 -6.44 21.76 -6.79
C ILE A 122 -5.48 22.69 -6.04
N TYR A 123 -4.20 22.71 -6.43
CA TYR A 123 -3.15 23.62 -5.93
C TYR A 123 -2.17 23.88 -7.07
#